data_AF-A0A3M1RHE5-F1
#
_entry.id   AF-A0A3M1RHE5-F1
#
_cell.length_a   1.000
_cell.length_b   1.000
_cell.length_c   1.000
_cell.angle_alpha   90.00
_cell.angle_beta   90.00
_cell.angle_gamma   90.00
#
_symmetry.space_group_name_H-M   'P 1'
#
loop_
_entity.id
_entity.type
_entity.pdbx_description
1 polymer ?
#
loop_
_entity_poly.entity_id
_entity_poly.type
_entity_poly.pdbx_seq_one_letter_code
_entity_poly.pdbx_strand_id
1 'polypeptide(L)'
;MAKKLTDKEVYDLLKKLWEQNIKPHILYIILKTHEDGDFHRGKQLVDQGYDLTEVYDGIEILVAKGDLTRYGKKTKITPKGRKILKLVDEIIETASKIIIK
;
A
#
# COMPACT_ATOMS: atom_id res chain seq x y z
N MET A 1 8.72 -25.91 -3.24
CA MET A 1 9.77 -24.98 -2.79
C MET A 1 9.44 -23.60 -3.30
N ALA A 2 9.31 -22.60 -2.43
CA ALA A 2 9.13 -21.21 -2.88
C ALA A 2 10.42 -20.76 -3.59
N LYS A 3 10.29 -20.20 -4.80
CA LYS A 3 11.42 -19.67 -5.57
C LYS A 3 12.13 -18.61 -4.72
N LYS A 4 13.42 -18.77 -4.44
CA LYS A 4 14.23 -17.71 -3.82
C LYS A 4 14.48 -16.63 -4.87
N LEU A 5 14.08 -15.40 -4.55
CA LEU A 5 14.41 -14.22 -5.34
C LEU A 5 15.90 -13.90 -5.18
N THR A 6 16.50 -13.41 -6.25
CA THR A 6 17.87 -12.87 -6.26
C THR A 6 17.91 -11.48 -5.63
N ASP A 7 19.07 -11.04 -5.13
CA ASP A 7 19.23 -9.71 -4.52
C ASP A 7 18.83 -8.58 -5.48
N LYS A 8 19.07 -8.77 -6.78
CA LYS A 8 18.65 -7.83 -7.83
C LYS A 8 17.12 -7.76 -7.95
N GLU A 9 16.43 -8.90 -7.94
CA GLU A 9 14.96 -8.95 -7.96
C GLU A 9 14.37 -8.26 -6.72
N VAL A 10 14.97 -8.46 -5.53
CA VAL A 10 14.56 -7.79 -4.29
C VAL A 10 14.78 -6.28 -4.39
N TYR A 11 15.93 -5.84 -4.89
CA TYR A 11 16.23 -4.42 -5.09
C TYR A 11 15.23 -3.75 -6.03
N ASP A 12 14.94 -4.35 -7.18
CA ASP A 12 14.00 -3.81 -8.16
C ASP A 12 12.57 -3.73 -7.60
N LEU A 13 12.18 -4.69 -6.76
CA LEU A 13 10.91 -4.69 -6.05
C LEU A 13 10.83 -3.55 -5.01
N LEU A 14 11.85 -3.40 -4.17
CA LEU A 14 11.92 -2.32 -3.18
C LEU A 14 11.93 -0.94 -3.84
N LYS A 15 12.62 -0.80 -4.97
CA LYS A 15 12.66 0.44 -5.76
C LYS A 15 11.26 0.82 -6.27
N LYS A 16 10.50 -0.11 -6.84
CA LYS A 16 9.11 0.13 -7.29
C LYS A 16 8.19 0.58 -6.15
N LEU A 17 8.45 0.06 -4.95
CA LEU A 17 7.72 0.41 -3.75
C LEU A 17 8.09 1.82 -3.26
N TRP A 18 9.37 2.18 -3.31
CA TRP A 18 9.86 3.53 -3.03
C TRP A 18 9.30 4.58 -4.00
N GLU A 19 9.22 4.24 -5.29
CA GLU A 19 8.62 5.09 -6.34
C GLU A 19 7.12 5.39 -6.09
N GLN A 20 6.49 4.70 -5.13
CA GLN A 20 5.15 5.07 -4.69
C GLN A 20 5.08 6.41 -3.96
N ASN A 21 6.21 6.98 -3.53
CA ASN A 21 6.30 8.26 -2.81
C ASN A 21 5.39 8.31 -1.57
N ILE A 22 5.08 7.14 -1.03
CA ILE A 22 4.28 6.91 0.18
C ILE A 22 5.08 5.91 1.00
N LYS A 23 5.09 6.08 2.32
CA LYS A 23 5.75 5.12 3.19
C LYS A 23 5.14 3.72 2.98
N PRO A 24 5.95 2.66 2.84
CA PRO A 24 5.51 1.28 2.60
C PRO A 24 4.34 0.80 3.47
N HIS A 25 4.41 1.07 4.77
CA HIS A 25 3.41 0.67 5.76
C HIS A 25 2.10 1.45 5.62
N ILE A 26 2.17 2.74 5.25
CA ILE A 26 1.02 3.60 4.99
C ILE A 26 0.33 3.20 3.67
N LEU A 27 1.11 2.94 2.64
CA LEU A 27 0.62 2.40 1.37
C LEU A 27 -0.17 1.09 1.59
N TYR A 28 0.44 0.16 2.33
CA TYR A 28 -0.18 -1.13 2.65
C TYR A 28 -1.50 -0.95 3.42
N ILE A 29 -1.49 -0.20 4.53
CA ILE A 29 -2.68 -0.08 5.38
C ILE A 29 -3.82 0.65 4.66
N ILE A 30 -3.51 1.70 3.89
CA ILE A 30 -4.54 2.41 3.10
C ILE A 30 -5.15 1.46 2.08
N LEU A 31 -4.34 0.80 1.24
CA LEU A 31 -4.88 -0.06 0.20
C LEU A 31 -5.65 -1.26 0.78
N LYS A 32 -5.12 -1.89 1.84
CA LYS A 32 -5.78 -3.02 2.53
C LYS A 32 -7.12 -2.63 3.11
N THR A 33 -7.21 -1.50 3.82
CA THR A 33 -8.48 -1.00 4.35
C THR A 33 -9.50 -0.75 3.24
N HIS A 34 -9.07 -0.40 2.04
CA HIS A 34 -9.97 -0.12 0.91
C HIS A 34 -10.29 -1.34 0.04
N GLU A 35 -9.71 -2.52 0.33
CA GLU A 35 -9.92 -3.77 -0.42
C GLU A 35 -11.25 -4.45 -0.07
N ASP A 36 -11.73 -4.31 1.16
CA ASP A 36 -12.95 -4.94 1.71
C ASP A 36 -14.27 -4.45 1.07
N GLY A 37 -14.19 -3.70 -0.03
CA GLY A 37 -15.34 -3.38 -0.90
C GLY A 37 -16.16 -2.18 -0.45
N ASP A 38 -15.99 -1.73 0.78
CA ASP A 38 -16.66 -0.58 1.35
C ASP A 38 -15.98 0.75 1.01
N PHE A 39 -16.75 1.82 1.09
CA PHE A 39 -16.21 3.16 0.93
C PHE A 39 -15.60 3.61 2.27
N HIS A 40 -14.28 3.75 2.31
CA HIS A 40 -13.57 4.10 3.54
C HIS A 40 -13.20 5.58 3.59
N ARG A 41 -13.11 6.12 4.80
CA ARG A 41 -12.61 7.48 5.06
C ARG A 41 -11.24 7.37 5.70
N GLY A 42 -10.30 8.23 5.31
CA GLY A 42 -9.01 8.35 5.99
C GLY A 42 -9.14 8.50 7.51
N LYS A 43 -10.21 9.17 7.97
CA LYS A 43 -10.57 9.26 9.39
C LYS A 43 -10.59 7.91 10.13
N GLN A 44 -11.04 6.83 9.51
CA GLN A 44 -11.08 5.51 10.17
C GLN A 44 -9.69 5.01 10.56
N LEU A 45 -8.66 5.33 9.77
CA LEU A 45 -7.27 5.02 10.09
C LEU A 45 -6.76 5.97 11.18
N VAL A 46 -7.04 7.26 11.07
CA VAL A 46 -6.65 8.24 12.11
C VAL A 46 -7.24 7.88 13.48
N ASP A 47 -8.52 7.47 13.53
CA ASP A 47 -9.19 7.04 14.76
C ASP A 47 -8.56 5.76 15.36
N GLN A 48 -7.80 4.98 14.58
CA GLN A 48 -7.01 3.82 15.04
C GLN A 48 -5.59 4.20 15.51
N GLY A 49 -5.24 5.49 15.47
CA GLY A 49 -3.95 6.00 15.93
C GLY A 49 -2.88 6.13 14.85
N TYR A 50 -3.22 5.96 13.56
CA TYR A 50 -2.30 6.25 12.46
C TYR A 50 -2.10 7.77 12.28
N ASP A 51 -0.91 8.18 11.85
CA ASP A 51 -0.59 9.59 11.65
C ASP A 51 -1.54 10.25 10.63
N LEU A 52 -2.11 11.39 11.03
CA LEU A 52 -3.11 12.08 10.23
C LEU A 52 -2.54 12.54 8.89
N THR A 53 -1.37 13.17 8.90
CA THR A 53 -0.74 13.73 7.71
C THR A 53 -0.36 12.62 6.74
N GLU A 54 0.26 11.55 7.23
CA GLU A 54 0.65 10.41 6.41
C GLU A 54 -0.54 9.72 5.75
N VAL A 55 -1.65 9.55 6.49
CA VAL A 55 -2.86 8.94 5.96
C VAL A 55 -3.48 9.80 4.87
N TYR A 56 -3.67 11.10 5.10
CA TYR A 56 -4.33 11.95 4.12
C TYR A 56 -3.44 12.20 2.90
N ASP A 57 -2.14 12.46 3.08
CA ASP A 57 -1.20 12.60 1.96
C ASP A 57 -1.11 11.32 1.14
N GLY A 58 -1.05 10.16 1.81
CA GLY A 58 -1.09 8.86 1.16
C GLY A 58 -2.34 8.66 0.31
N ILE A 59 -3.52 9.02 0.83
CA ILE A 59 -4.78 8.95 0.07
C ILE A 59 -4.75 9.89 -1.14
N GLU A 60 -4.30 11.14 -0.99
CA GLU A 60 -4.22 12.08 -2.12
C GLU A 60 -3.29 11.56 -3.23
N ILE A 61 -2.12 11.04 -2.86
CA ILE A 61 -1.17 10.48 -3.82
C ILE A 61 -1.78 9.27 -4.54
N LEU A 62 -2.45 8.37 -3.83
CA LEU A 62 -3.08 7.19 -4.43
C LEU A 62 -4.27 7.54 -5.34
N VAL A 63 -5.02 8.59 -5.02
CA VAL A 63 -6.07 9.12 -5.90
C VAL A 63 -5.44 9.72 -7.15
N ALA A 64 -4.41 10.56 -7.02
CA ALA A 64 -3.71 11.16 -8.16
C ALA A 64 -3.09 10.10 -9.10
N LYS A 65 -2.61 8.98 -8.54
CA LYS A 65 -2.08 7.85 -9.29
C LYS A 65 -3.15 6.91 -9.87
N GLY A 66 -4.42 7.06 -9.49
CA GLY A 66 -5.51 6.19 -9.92
C GLY A 66 -5.53 4.82 -9.25
N ASP A 67 -4.85 4.67 -8.12
CA ASP A 67 -4.88 3.45 -7.29
C ASP A 67 -6.11 3.44 -6.37
N LEU A 68 -6.62 4.64 -6.02
CA LEU A 68 -7.92 4.86 -5.39
C LEU A 68 -8.83 5.72 -6.29
N THR A 69 -10.14 5.57 -6.15
CA THR A 69 -11.14 6.49 -6.69
C THR A 69 -11.90 7.17 -5.56
N ARG A 70 -12.09 8.49 -5.68
CA ARG A 70 -12.77 9.31 -4.67
C ARG A 70 -14.26 9.47 -4.96
N TYR A 71 -15.07 9.32 -3.91
CA TYR A 71 -16.51 9.51 -3.89
C TYR A 71 -16.87 10.38 -2.68
N GLY A 72 -16.84 11.70 -2.88
CA GLY A 72 -16.95 12.68 -1.81
C GLY A 72 -15.79 12.54 -0.80
N LYS A 73 -16.11 12.34 0.48
CA LYS A 73 -15.10 12.14 1.55
C LYS A 73 -14.58 10.70 1.65
N LYS A 74 -15.09 9.80 0.81
CA LYS A 74 -14.73 8.38 0.86
C LYS A 74 -13.91 7.99 -0.37
N THR A 75 -13.11 6.95 -0.24
CA THR A 75 -12.31 6.38 -1.33
C THR A 75 -12.59 4.90 -1.48
N LYS A 76 -12.27 4.35 -2.66
CA LYS A 76 -12.38 2.92 -2.98
C LYS A 76 -11.18 2.48 -3.80
N ILE A 77 -10.68 1.27 -3.57
CA ILE A 77 -9.55 0.73 -4.35
C ILE A 77 -9.95 0.44 -5.79
N THR A 78 -9.06 0.78 -6.74
CA THR A 78 -9.23 0.46 -8.15
C THR A 78 -8.66 -0.92 -8.48
N PRO A 79 -8.93 -1.48 -9.67
CA PRO A 79 -8.21 -2.68 -10.15
C PRO A 79 -6.69 -2.47 -10.19
N LYS A 80 -6.22 -1.25 -10.46
CA LYS A 80 -4.80 -0.90 -10.42
C LYS A 80 -4.28 -0.93 -8.99
N GLY A 81 -4.98 -0.28 -8.06
CA GLY A 81 -4.62 -0.30 -6.64
C GLY A 81 -4.54 -1.71 -6.06
N ARG A 82 -5.43 -2.62 -6.44
CA ARG A 82 -5.37 -4.04 -6.04
C ARG A 82 -4.10 -4.76 -6.52
N LYS A 83 -3.63 -4.46 -7.73
CA LYS A 83 -2.36 -5.01 -8.24
C LYS A 83 -1.17 -4.49 -7.43
N ILE A 84 -1.20 -3.20 -7.06
CA ILE A 84 -0.18 -2.60 -6.21
C ILE A 84 -0.22 -3.22 -4.80
N LEU A 85 -1.39 -3.40 -4.21
CA LEU A 85 -1.54 -4.04 -2.90
C LEU A 85 -0.92 -5.44 -2.88
N LYS A 86 -1.22 -6.28 -3.88
CA LYS A 86 -0.61 -7.61 -4.01
C LYS A 86 0.91 -7.55 -4.11
N LEU A 87 1.43 -6.63 -4.93
CA LEU A 87 2.88 -6.43 -5.06
C LEU A 87 3.51 -6.02 -3.72
N VAL A 88 2.87 -5.11 -2.98
CA VAL A 88 3.34 -4.67 -1.66
C VAL A 88 3.35 -5.83 -0.67
N ASP A 89 2.30 -6.65 -0.65
CA ASP A 89 2.17 -7.81 0.23
C ASP A 89 3.27 -8.86 -0.05
N GLU A 90 3.52 -9.17 -1.33
CA GLU A 90 4.60 -10.07 -1.77
C GLU A 90 6.00 -9.57 -1.35
N ILE A 91 6.21 -8.25 -1.42
CA ILE A 91 7.47 -7.62 -1.02
C ILE A 91 7.66 -7.70 0.50
N ILE A 92 6.62 -7.41 1.28
CA ILE A 92 6.65 -7.53 2.74
C ILE A 92 6.92 -8.97 3.17
N GLU A 93 6.24 -9.95 2.55
CA GLU A 93 6.44 -11.38 2.83
C GLU A 93 7.88 -11.82 2.52
N THR A 94 8.42 -11.37 1.38
CA THR A 94 9.79 -11.68 0.96
C THR A 94 10.82 -11.06 1.91
N ALA A 95 10.67 -9.79 2.25
CA ALA A 95 11.58 -9.10 3.16
C ALA A 95 11.56 -9.73 4.57
N SER A 96 10.38 -10.14 5.05
CA SER A 96 10.22 -10.79 6.35
C SER A 96 11.00 -12.11 6.44
N LYS A 97 11.06 -12.88 5.36
CA LYS A 97 11.85 -14.12 5.27
C LYS A 97 13.36 -13.91 5.27
N ILE A 98 13.83 -12.70 4.96
CA ILE A 98 15.25 -12.35 4.93
C ILE A 98 15.73 -11.86 6.31
N ILE A 99 14.91 -11.03 6.97
CA ILE A 99 15.25 -10.39 8.25
C ILE A 99 15.08 -11.35 9.44
N ILE A 100 14.09 -12.25 9.40
CA ILE A 100 13.93 -13.29 10.41
C ILE A 100 14.86 -14.45 10.05
N LYS A 101 16.11 -14.33 10.48
CA LYS A 101 17.11 -15.39 10.48
C LYS A 101 17.71 -15.54 11.87
#